data_AF-A0A849GZP0-F1
#
_entry.id   AF-A0A849GZP0-F1
#
_cell.length_a   1.000
_cell.length_b   1.000
_cell.length_c   1.000
_cell.angle_alpha   90.00
_cell.angle_beta   90.00
_cell.angle_gamma   90.00
#
_symmetry.space_group_name_H-M   'P 1'
#
loop_
_entity.id
_entity.type
_entity.pdbx_description
1 polymer ?
#
loop_
_entity_poly.entity_id
_entity_poly.type
_entity_poly.pdbx_seq_one_letter_code
_entity_poly.pdbx_strand_id
1 'polypeptide(L)'
;MLLKLETLKGIKNGTISLAFRRWKRPTVKAGGSLLTPIGQLAIEAVEVISIEEITQSDAKAAGFPTLESLLSEMAKHPEGEWTCRVSSEIRKRSGESAADLAAVLGMERDILKAKVWKLKGLDLTESLAVGYRLSPRGEAVLSRIEDSRHGPE
;
A
#
# COMPACT_ATOMS: atom_id res chain seq x y z
N MET A 1 5.92 -14.53 4.10
CA MET A 1 4.69 -14.51 3.27
C MET A 1 3.77 -15.58 3.82
N LEU A 2 2.61 -15.20 4.36
CA LEU A 2 1.61 -16.18 4.78
C LEU A 2 0.39 -16.07 3.86
N LEU A 3 0.20 -17.09 3.03
CA LEU A 3 -1.11 -17.39 2.45
C LEU A 3 -1.91 -18.18 3.49
N LYS A 4 -3.19 -17.85 3.67
CA LYS A 4 -4.07 -18.60 4.57
C LYS A 4 -4.19 -20.04 4.05
N LEU A 5 -4.36 -21.00 4.95
CA LEU A 5 -4.47 -22.42 4.57
C LEU A 5 -5.63 -22.66 3.59
N GLU A 6 -6.73 -21.92 3.72
CA GLU A 6 -7.88 -21.98 2.82
C GLU A 6 -7.51 -21.54 1.40
N THR A 7 -6.80 -20.41 1.27
CA THR A 7 -6.29 -19.93 -0.02
C THR A 7 -5.37 -20.97 -0.65
N LEU A 8 -4.47 -21.57 0.14
CA LEU A 8 -3.56 -22.61 -0.33
C LEU A 8 -4.31 -23.85 -0.85
N LYS A 9 -5.35 -24.31 -0.13
CA LYS A 9 -6.20 -25.42 -0.59
C LYS A 9 -6.93 -25.07 -1.89
N GLY A 10 -7.43 -23.85 -2.00
CA GLY A 10 -8.03 -23.31 -3.23
C GLY A 10 -7.05 -23.21 -4.40
N ILE A 11 -5.77 -22.97 -4.14
CA ILE A 11 -4.76 -23.01 -5.20
C ILE A 11 -4.51 -24.47 -5.61
N LYS A 12 -4.39 -25.38 -4.64
CA LYS A 12 -4.11 -26.80 -4.91
C LYS A 12 -5.21 -27.49 -5.72
N ASN A 13 -6.48 -27.13 -5.52
CA ASN A 13 -7.60 -27.70 -6.29
C ASN A 13 -7.94 -26.88 -7.55
N GLY A 14 -7.20 -25.80 -7.84
CA GLY A 14 -7.38 -24.95 -9.01
C GLY A 14 -8.54 -23.95 -8.94
N THR A 15 -9.22 -23.80 -7.79
CA THR A 15 -10.28 -22.79 -7.66
C THR A 15 -9.74 -21.37 -7.45
N ILE A 16 -8.47 -21.24 -7.06
CA ILE A 16 -7.77 -19.95 -6.88
C ILE A 16 -6.52 -19.97 -7.75
N SER A 17 -6.38 -18.98 -8.62
CA SER A 17 -5.22 -18.80 -9.50
C SER A 17 -4.53 -17.45 -9.30
N LEU A 18 -5.20 -16.46 -8.68
CA LEU A 18 -4.66 -15.12 -8.48
C LEU A 18 -4.43 -14.83 -6.99
N ALA A 19 -3.46 -13.96 -6.71
CA ALA A 19 -3.22 -13.46 -5.37
C ALA A 19 -2.85 -11.97 -5.40
N PHE A 20 -3.71 -11.12 -4.83
CA PHE A 20 -3.46 -9.70 -4.72
C PHE A 20 -2.71 -9.35 -3.43
N ARG A 21 -1.74 -8.44 -3.56
CA ARG A 21 -0.93 -7.92 -2.45
C ARG A 21 -0.58 -6.46 -2.67
N ARG A 22 -0.55 -5.69 -1.58
CA ARG A 22 0.06 -4.34 -1.55
C ARG A 22 1.46 -4.46 -0.98
N TRP A 23 2.49 -4.23 -1.81
CA TRP A 23 3.89 -4.32 -1.41
C TRP A 23 4.61 -2.98 -1.60
N LYS A 24 5.56 -2.68 -0.71
CA LYS A 24 6.56 -1.61 -0.94
C LYS A 24 7.63 -2.05 -1.95
N ARG A 25 7.97 -3.35 -1.94
CA ARG A 25 8.87 -4.01 -2.89
C ARG A 25 8.39 -5.44 -3.11
N PRO A 26 8.34 -5.94 -4.35
CA PRO A 26 8.02 -7.33 -4.60
C PRO A 26 9.00 -8.25 -3.89
N THR A 27 8.46 -9.14 -3.05
CA THR A 27 9.27 -10.14 -2.33
C THR A 27 9.37 -11.45 -3.11
N VAL A 28 8.70 -11.52 -4.26
CA VAL A 28 8.74 -12.64 -5.21
C VAL A 28 9.01 -12.12 -6.60
N LYS A 29 9.35 -13.05 -7.50
CA LYS A 29 9.59 -12.79 -8.91
C LYS A 29 8.79 -13.77 -9.76
N ALA A 30 8.38 -13.34 -10.94
CA ALA A 30 7.85 -14.23 -11.97
C ALA A 30 8.88 -15.34 -12.30
N GLY A 31 8.39 -16.55 -12.54
CA GLY A 31 9.19 -17.77 -12.66
C GLY A 31 9.76 -18.30 -11.34
N GLY A 32 9.49 -17.64 -10.20
CA GLY A 32 9.91 -18.08 -8.89
C GLY A 32 9.05 -19.21 -8.33
N SER A 33 9.49 -19.81 -7.22
CA SER A 33 8.64 -20.73 -6.46
C SER A 33 8.69 -20.42 -4.96
N LEU A 34 7.64 -20.85 -4.26
CA LEU A 34 7.52 -20.71 -2.82
C LEU A 34 7.23 -22.06 -2.18
N LEU A 35 7.97 -22.38 -1.13
CA LEU A 35 7.60 -23.50 -0.26
C LEU A 35 6.47 -23.06 0.67
N THR A 36 5.34 -23.75 0.58
CA THR A 36 4.17 -23.55 1.44
C THR A 36 4.01 -24.76 2.37
N PRO A 37 3.21 -24.66 3.45
CA PRO A 37 2.90 -25.81 4.30
C PRO A 37 2.24 -26.99 3.57
N ILE A 38 1.68 -26.80 2.38
CA ILE A 38 0.96 -27.83 1.63
C ILE A 38 1.65 -28.24 0.32
N GLY A 39 2.88 -27.77 0.09
CA GLY A 39 3.67 -28.08 -1.11
C GLY A 39 4.37 -26.86 -1.72
N GLN A 40 4.90 -27.03 -2.93
CA GLN A 40 5.55 -25.96 -3.68
C GLN A 40 4.54 -25.22 -4.56
N LEU A 41 4.57 -23.90 -4.51
CA LEU A 41 3.75 -22.99 -5.32
C LEU A 41 4.64 -22.32 -6.37
N ALA A 42 4.29 -22.45 -7.65
CA ALA A 42 4.94 -21.70 -8.73
C ALA A 42 4.34 -20.29 -8.83
N ILE A 43 5.18 -19.31 -9.15
CA ILE A 43 4.78 -17.91 -9.36
C ILE A 43 4.97 -17.63 -10.84
N GLU A 44 3.89 -17.70 -11.61
CA GLU A 44 3.96 -17.56 -13.07
C GLU A 44 4.24 -16.11 -13.48
N ALA A 45 3.47 -15.17 -12.94
CA ALA A 45 3.58 -13.74 -13.25
C ALA A 45 3.50 -12.88 -11.98
N VAL A 46 4.07 -11.67 -12.07
CA VAL A 46 3.98 -10.63 -11.05
C VAL A 46 3.84 -9.30 -11.76
N GLU A 47 2.66 -8.70 -11.63
CA GLU A 47 2.31 -7.46 -12.33
C GLU A 47 1.82 -6.41 -11.34
N VAL A 48 2.04 -5.14 -11.68
CA VAL A 48 1.49 -4.01 -10.94
C VAL A 48 0.21 -3.61 -11.66
N ILE A 49 -0.90 -3.67 -10.96
CA ILE A 49 -2.24 -3.36 -11.48
C ILE A 49 -2.88 -2.28 -10.62
N SER A 50 -3.62 -1.37 -11.25
CA SER A 50 -4.41 -0.36 -10.53
C SER A 50 -5.65 -0.99 -9.89
N ILE A 51 -6.23 -0.33 -8.89
CA ILE A 51 -7.42 -0.86 -8.19
C ILE A 51 -8.67 -0.87 -9.08
N GLU A 52 -8.69 0.00 -10.08
CA GLU A 52 -9.78 0.20 -11.04
C GLU A 52 -9.79 -0.83 -12.17
N GLU A 53 -8.64 -1.45 -12.46
CA GLU A 53 -8.51 -2.56 -13.41
C GLU A 53 -8.93 -3.92 -12.81
N ILE A 54 -9.08 -4.03 -11.49
CA ILE A 54 -9.47 -5.28 -10.83
C ILE A 54 -10.94 -5.57 -11.09
N THR A 55 -11.22 -6.71 -11.74
CA THR A 55 -12.59 -7.12 -12.07
C THR A 55 -13.20 -8.06 -11.04
N GLN A 56 -14.51 -8.27 -11.11
CA GLN A 56 -15.19 -9.29 -10.31
C GLN A 56 -14.70 -10.71 -10.63
N SER A 57 -14.27 -10.97 -11.86
CA SER A 57 -13.69 -12.25 -12.25
C SER A 57 -12.35 -12.49 -11.55
N ASP A 58 -11.52 -11.46 -11.45
CA ASP A 58 -10.23 -11.54 -10.73
C ASP A 58 -10.44 -11.77 -9.24
N ALA A 59 -11.45 -11.12 -8.66
CA ALA A 59 -11.82 -11.35 -7.26
C ALA A 59 -12.19 -12.82 -7.01
N LYS A 60 -12.99 -13.43 -7.90
CA LYS A 60 -13.33 -14.86 -7.82
C LYS A 60 -12.09 -15.75 -7.98
N ALA A 61 -11.24 -15.44 -8.95
CA ALA A 61 -9.98 -16.15 -9.18
C ALA A 61 -8.98 -16.00 -8.00
N ALA A 62 -9.13 -14.96 -7.18
CA ALA A 62 -8.39 -14.76 -5.95
C ALA A 62 -9.06 -15.39 -4.70
N GLY A 63 -10.20 -16.08 -4.88
CA GLY A 63 -10.93 -16.73 -3.80
C GLY A 63 -11.87 -15.82 -3.01
N PHE A 64 -12.20 -14.63 -3.53
CA PHE A 64 -13.16 -13.72 -2.93
C PHE A 64 -14.53 -13.83 -3.61
N PRO A 65 -15.64 -13.76 -2.86
CA PRO A 65 -16.98 -13.87 -3.44
C PRO A 65 -17.37 -12.65 -4.29
N THR A 66 -16.83 -11.47 -3.95
CA THR A 66 -17.16 -10.19 -4.60
C THR A 66 -15.91 -9.32 -4.72
N LEU A 67 -15.95 -8.37 -5.68
CA LEU A 67 -14.92 -7.34 -5.83
C LEU A 67 -14.78 -6.52 -4.54
N GLU A 68 -15.89 -6.09 -3.94
CA GLU A 68 -15.88 -5.32 -2.68
C GLU A 68 -15.18 -6.05 -1.53
N SER A 69 -15.35 -7.37 -1.42
CA SER A 69 -14.69 -8.18 -0.39
C SER A 69 -13.17 -8.21 -0.58
N LEU A 70 -12.70 -8.34 -1.83
CA LEU A 70 -11.29 -8.24 -2.17
C LEU A 70 -10.74 -6.84 -1.84
N LEU A 71 -11.42 -5.78 -2.29
CA LEU A 71 -10.99 -4.40 -2.06
C LEU A 71 -10.94 -4.06 -0.56
N SER A 72 -11.93 -4.52 0.21
CA SER A 72 -11.95 -4.36 1.66
C SER A 72 -10.76 -5.07 2.34
N GLU A 73 -10.43 -6.30 1.93
CA GLU A 73 -9.25 -7.00 2.45
C GLU A 73 -7.94 -6.29 2.07
N MET A 74 -7.85 -5.73 0.84
CA MET A 74 -6.69 -4.93 0.42
C MET A 74 -6.58 -3.60 1.18
N ALA A 75 -7.71 -3.01 1.59
CA ALA A 75 -7.75 -1.80 2.39
C ALA A 75 -7.27 -2.03 3.84
N LYS A 76 -7.40 -3.25 4.39
CA LYS A 76 -6.93 -3.60 5.75
C LYS A 76 -5.41 -3.56 5.91
N HIS A 77 -4.67 -3.60 4.80
CA HIS A 77 -3.21 -3.47 4.79
C HIS A 77 -2.78 -2.19 4.07
N PRO A 78 -3.05 -1.00 4.66
CA PRO A 78 -2.77 0.29 4.04
C PRO A 78 -1.29 0.69 4.18
N GLU A 79 -0.36 -0.26 4.32
CA GLU A 79 1.06 0.07 4.51
C GLU A 79 1.57 0.86 3.30
N GLY A 80 1.78 2.17 3.51
CA GLY A 80 2.14 3.16 2.49
C GLY A 80 1.07 4.21 2.20
N GLU A 81 -0.21 3.95 2.48
CA GLU A 81 -1.32 4.87 2.19
C GLU A 81 -1.31 6.08 3.11
N TRP A 82 -1.05 5.86 4.41
CA TRP A 82 -0.90 6.97 5.35
C TRP A 82 0.33 7.83 5.02
N THR A 83 1.43 7.23 4.56
CA THR A 83 2.66 7.94 4.19
C THR A 83 2.37 8.91 3.05
N CYS A 84 1.70 8.43 2.00
CA CYS A 84 1.35 9.26 0.84
C CYS A 84 0.34 10.34 1.22
N ARG A 85 -0.71 9.97 1.97
CA ARG A 85 -1.74 10.91 2.40
C ARG A 85 -1.16 12.02 3.30
N VAL A 86 -0.39 11.65 4.32
CA VAL A 86 0.25 12.62 5.23
C VAL A 86 1.27 13.48 4.47
N SER A 87 2.11 12.89 3.61
CA SER A 87 3.11 13.67 2.86
C SER A 87 2.46 14.63 1.87
N SER A 88 1.38 14.21 1.19
CA SER A 88 0.62 15.08 0.27
C SER A 88 -0.04 16.24 1.00
N GLU A 89 -0.61 16.01 2.18
CA GLU A 89 -1.17 17.11 2.99
C GLU A 89 -0.09 18.02 3.57
N ILE A 90 1.05 17.50 4.01
CA ILE A 90 2.21 18.33 4.42
C ILE A 90 2.70 19.21 3.26
N ARG A 91 2.76 18.67 2.03
CA ARG A 91 3.13 19.43 0.84
C ARG A 91 2.15 20.58 0.56
N LYS A 92 0.84 20.30 0.59
CA LYS A 92 -0.21 21.30 0.33
C LYS A 92 -0.30 22.37 1.42
N ARG A 93 -0.02 22.00 2.66
CA ARG A 93 -0.26 22.80 3.88
C ARG A 93 1.03 23.06 4.65
N SER A 94 2.12 23.27 3.92
CA SER A 94 3.44 23.49 4.51
C SER A 94 3.40 24.69 5.46
N GLY A 95 3.72 24.45 6.74
CA GLY A 95 3.70 25.50 7.78
C GLY A 95 2.40 25.59 8.60
N GLU A 96 1.37 24.79 8.30
CA GLU A 96 0.17 24.71 9.16
C GLU A 96 0.45 23.93 10.45
N SER A 97 -0.28 24.24 11.52
CA SER A 97 -0.06 23.61 12.82
C SER A 97 -0.34 22.10 12.77
N ALA A 98 0.30 21.34 13.66
CA ALA A 98 0.02 19.91 13.78
C ALA A 98 -1.44 19.62 14.17
N ALA A 99 -2.17 20.58 14.76
CA ALA A 99 -3.58 20.41 15.09
C ALA A 99 -4.46 20.52 13.83
N ASP A 100 -4.23 21.54 13.01
CA ASP A 100 -5.00 21.78 11.78
C ASP A 100 -4.76 20.65 10.77
N LEU A 101 -3.51 20.25 10.60
CA LEU A 101 -3.13 19.14 9.74
C LEU A 101 -3.77 17.82 10.21
N ALA A 102 -3.83 17.58 11.53
CA ALA A 102 -4.46 16.38 12.09
C ALA A 102 -5.98 16.38 11.86
N ALA A 103 -6.63 17.53 12.02
CA ALA A 103 -8.06 17.71 11.77
C ALA A 103 -8.43 17.40 10.30
N VAL A 104 -7.68 17.95 9.33
CA VAL A 104 -7.87 17.68 7.90
C VAL A 104 -7.69 16.19 7.57
N LEU A 105 -6.69 15.57 8.18
CA LEU A 105 -6.40 14.16 7.98
C LEU A 105 -7.39 13.22 8.70
N GLY A 106 -8.29 13.75 9.53
CA GLY A 106 -9.21 12.97 10.34
C GLY A 106 -8.49 12.04 11.32
N MET A 107 -7.34 12.48 11.85
CA MET A 107 -6.54 11.69 12.80
C MET A 107 -6.23 12.49 14.06
N GLU A 108 -5.94 11.79 15.15
CA GLU A 108 -5.49 12.46 16.37
C GLU A 108 -4.09 13.06 16.20
N ARG A 109 -3.86 14.18 16.89
CA ARG A 109 -2.61 14.94 16.81
C ARG A 109 -1.38 14.12 17.19
N ASP A 110 -1.49 13.25 18.19
CA ASP A 110 -0.36 12.43 18.65
C ASP A 110 -0.06 11.28 17.67
N ILE A 111 -1.09 10.73 17.03
CA ILE A 111 -0.93 9.78 15.92
C ILE A 111 -0.22 10.45 14.74
N LEU A 112 -0.62 11.69 14.39
CA LEU A 112 0.05 12.46 13.35
C LEU A 112 1.52 12.70 13.72
N LYS A 113 1.82 13.14 14.94
CA LYS A 113 3.20 13.35 15.40
C LYS A 113 4.03 12.08 15.33
N ALA A 114 3.50 10.94 15.77
CA ALA A 114 4.19 9.65 15.67
C ALA A 114 4.50 9.28 14.20
N LYS A 115 3.56 9.55 13.29
CA LYS A 115 3.73 9.37 11.84
C LYS A 115 4.78 10.32 11.25
N VAL A 116 4.72 11.60 11.58
CA VAL A 116 5.70 12.61 11.13
C VAL A 116 7.09 12.31 11.67
N TRP A 117 7.20 11.83 12.90
CA TRP A 117 8.49 11.41 13.46
C TRP A 117 9.10 10.23 12.69
N LYS A 118 8.28 9.26 12.26
CA LYS A 118 8.72 8.19 11.35
C LYS A 118 9.19 8.75 10.00
N LEU A 119 8.50 9.74 9.43
CA LEU A 119 8.90 10.38 8.17
C LEU A 119 10.20 11.17 8.32
N LYS A 120 10.38 11.88 9.44
CA LYS A 120 11.60 12.60 9.78
C LYS A 120 12.79 11.65 9.95
N GLY A 121 12.60 10.49 10.58
CA GLY A 121 13.62 9.44 10.66
C GLY A 121 14.03 8.85 9.30
N LEU A 122 13.21 9.04 8.26
CA LEU A 122 13.50 8.66 6.88
C LEU A 122 14.00 9.82 6.01
N ASP A 123 14.23 10.99 6.62
CA ASP A 123 14.65 12.23 5.96
C ASP A 123 13.66 12.73 4.90
N LEU A 124 12.35 12.51 5.13
CA LEU A 124 11.27 12.90 4.20
C LEU A 124 10.56 14.19 4.60
N THR A 125 10.71 14.64 5.85
CA THR A 125 10.02 15.83 6.38
C THR A 125 10.93 16.66 7.27
N GLU A 126 10.78 17.97 7.20
CA GLU A 126 11.47 18.95 8.04
C GLU A 126 10.49 19.58 9.03
N SER A 127 10.97 19.81 10.26
CA SER A 127 10.19 20.51 11.29
C SER A 127 10.40 22.00 11.16
N LEU A 128 9.32 22.78 11.11
CA LEU A 128 9.35 24.23 11.07
C LEU A 128 9.04 24.81 12.46
N ALA A 129 9.18 26.12 12.62
CA ALA A 129 8.76 26.82 13.83
C ALA A 129 7.24 26.61 14.09
N VAL A 130 6.45 26.55 13.01
CA VAL A 130 5.05 26.13 13.02
C VAL A 130 4.89 25.07 11.93
N GLY A 131 4.46 23.87 12.32
CA GLY A 131 4.13 22.82 11.37
C GLY A 131 5.30 22.04 10.80
N TYR A 132 5.07 21.48 9.61
CA TYR A 132 5.99 20.61 8.90
C TYR A 132 6.04 20.98 7.41
N ARG A 133 7.13 20.62 6.75
CA ARG A 133 7.24 20.61 5.28
C ARG A 133 7.89 19.31 4.81
N LEU A 134 7.73 18.97 3.53
CA LEU A 134 8.54 17.91 2.93
C LEU A 134 9.97 18.40 2.73
N SER A 135 10.93 17.50 2.92
CA SER A 135 12.31 17.70 2.48
C SER A 135 12.40 17.55 0.95
N PRO A 136 13.50 17.98 0.30
CA PRO A 136 13.70 17.74 -1.13
C PRO A 136 13.59 16.24 -1.51
N ARG A 137 14.04 15.35 -0.62
CA ARG A 137 13.90 13.90 -0.79
C ARG A 137 12.45 13.45 -0.62
N GLY A 138 11.73 14.02 0.35
CA GLY A 138 10.31 13.75 0.57
C GLY A 138 9.45 14.11 -0.64
N GLU A 139 9.71 15.27 -1.25
CA GLU A 139 9.06 15.71 -2.49
C GLU A 139 9.30 14.70 -3.62
N ALA A 140 10.56 14.36 -3.90
CA ALA A 140 10.91 13.42 -4.96
C ALA A 140 10.29 12.02 -4.76
N VAL A 141 10.23 11.55 -3.52
CA VAL A 141 9.58 10.28 -3.17
C VAL A 141 8.08 10.36 -3.40
N LEU A 142 7.42 11.45 -2.96
CA LEU A 142 5.98 11.60 -3.13
C LEU A 142 5.60 11.68 -4.62
N SER A 143 6.30 12.47 -5.42
CA SER A 143 6.09 12.56 -6.87
C SER A 143 6.19 11.17 -7.52
N ARG A 144 7.25 10.42 -7.23
CA ARG A 144 7.43 9.08 -7.81
C ARG A 144 6.32 8.09 -7.41
N ILE A 145 5.75 8.24 -6.21
CA ILE A 145 4.62 7.40 -5.77
C ILE A 145 3.30 7.85 -6.39
N GLU A 146 3.11 9.15 -6.64
CA GLU A 146 1.96 9.67 -7.39
C GLU A 146 2.03 9.25 -8.86
N ASP A 147 3.21 9.29 -9.47
CA ASP A 147 3.48 8.83 -10.84
C ASP A 147 3.32 7.30 -10.98
N SER A 148 3.58 6.53 -9.93
CA SER A 148 3.37 5.06 -9.98
C SER A 148 1.90 4.68 -9.75
N ARG A 149 1.06 5.62 -9.30
CA ARG A 149 -0.38 5.41 -9.09
C ARG A 149 -1.20 5.79 -10.31
N HIS A 150 -0.70 6.71 -11.14
CA HIS A 150 -1.21 6.96 -12.48
C HIS A 150 -0.37 6.08 -13.41
N GLY A 151 -0.87 4.89 -13.77
CA GLY A 151 -0.17 4.02 -14.73
C GLY A 151 0.22 4.80 -16.00
N PRO A 152 1.26 4.34 -16.74
CA PRO A 152 1.61 5.01 -17.99
C PRO A 152 0.38 5.01 -18.91
N GLU A 153 0.02 6.21 -19.40
CA GLU A 153 -0.95 6.39 -20.49
C GLU A 153 -0.61 5.53 -21.71
#